data_AF-A0A498QA06-F1
#
_entry.id   AF-A0A498QA06-F1
#
_cell.length_a   1.000
_cell.length_b   1.000
_cell.length_c   1.000
_cell.angle_alpha   90.00
_cell.angle_beta   90.00
_cell.angle_gamma   90.00
#
_symmetry.space_group_name_H-M   'P 1'
#
loop_
_entity.id
_entity.type
_entity.pdbx_description
1 polymer ?
#
loop_
_entity_poly.entity_id
_entity_poly.type
_entity_poly.pdbx_seq_one_letter_code
_entity_poly.pdbx_strand_id
1 'polypeptide(L)'
;MILGAGGAGGAGGLNDSVGSGGAGGVGGRAGLLGIGGAGGVGGEGSIAGGAGGSGGSGGALAGFGGAGGAGGFGDDGGVGGAGGAGGLFGNGGAGGAGGISLAGTPTTGAAGGAGGSGGMIVGSGGAGGQGGFTSVGTGGIGGAGGKAGLIGNGGAGGAGGQGAPGATGGDGGRGGDAVVIGNGGNGGNGGLGPPDGNGGLGGAGGSLLGQPGLTGTG
;
A
#
# COMPACT_ATOMS: atom_id res chain seq x y z
N MET A 1 0.01 25.66 10.75
CA MET A 1 -0.33 25.34 12.15
C MET A 1 0.86 24.57 12.74
N ILE A 2 1.33 24.94 13.94
CA ILE A 2 2.54 24.36 14.55
C ILE A 2 2.29 22.90 14.97
N LEU A 3 1.13 22.62 15.57
CA LEU A 3 0.66 21.28 15.93
C LEU A 3 -0.63 20.99 15.16
N GLY A 4 -0.72 19.88 14.44
CA GLY A 4 -1.98 19.47 13.83
C GLY A 4 -1.85 18.19 13.03
N ALA A 5 -2.63 17.18 13.42
CA ALA A 5 -2.81 15.99 12.61
C ALA A 5 -3.61 16.34 11.35
N GLY A 6 -3.33 15.63 10.27
CA GLY A 6 -4.16 15.67 9.09
C GLY A 6 -5.52 15.02 9.34
N GLY A 7 -6.59 15.59 8.79
CA GLY A 7 -7.92 14.97 8.85
C GLY A 7 -7.96 13.66 8.06
N ALA A 8 -8.74 12.68 8.50
CA ALA A 8 -8.95 11.48 7.69
C ALA A 8 -9.69 11.80 6.39
N GLY A 9 -9.38 11.06 5.33
CA GLY A 9 -10.14 11.09 4.08
C GLY A 9 -11.53 10.50 4.27
N GLY A 10 -12.55 11.07 3.62
CA GLY A 10 -13.90 10.53 3.64
C GLY A 10 -13.99 9.18 2.91
N ALA A 11 -14.88 8.29 3.33
CA ALA A 11 -15.14 7.06 2.58
C ALA A 11 -15.76 7.38 1.21
N GLY A 12 -15.43 6.56 0.22
CA GLY A 12 -16.09 6.58 -1.08
C GLY A 12 -17.55 6.17 -0.98
N GLY A 13 -18.41 6.78 -1.79
CA GLY A 13 -19.84 6.47 -1.82
C GLY A 13 -20.11 5.07 -2.37
N LEU A 14 -21.13 4.40 -1.83
CA LEU A 14 -21.64 3.15 -2.38
C LEU A 14 -22.42 3.41 -3.67
N ASN A 15 -22.33 2.50 -4.64
CA ASN A 15 -23.21 2.47 -5.80
C ASN A 15 -23.87 1.09 -5.92
N ASP A 16 -25.14 1.02 -5.52
CA ASP A 16 -26.00 -0.17 -5.55
C ASP A 16 -26.71 -0.38 -6.90
N SER A 17 -26.57 0.59 -7.80
CA SER A 17 -27.02 0.53 -9.18
C SER A 17 -25.86 0.23 -10.14
N VAL A 18 -26.12 0.04 -11.43
CA VAL A 18 -25.08 -0.28 -12.43
C VAL A 18 -24.04 0.84 -12.49
N GLY A 19 -22.90 0.69 -11.81
CA GLY A 19 -21.88 1.72 -11.74
C GLY A 19 -20.70 1.43 -10.81
N SER A 20 -19.73 2.34 -10.83
CA SER A 20 -18.54 2.28 -9.97
C SER A 20 -18.82 2.89 -8.59
N GLY A 21 -18.16 2.35 -7.57
CA GLY A 21 -18.09 2.93 -6.24
C GLY A 21 -17.26 4.20 -6.24
N GLY A 22 -17.60 5.13 -5.34
CA GLY A 22 -16.86 6.39 -5.19
C GLY A 22 -15.44 6.14 -4.69
N ALA A 23 -14.48 6.95 -5.12
CA ALA A 23 -13.12 6.88 -4.56
C ALA A 23 -13.10 7.34 -3.10
N GLY A 24 -12.22 6.73 -2.30
CA GLY A 24 -11.90 7.21 -0.97
C GLY A 24 -11.20 8.56 -1.04
N GLY A 25 -11.56 9.47 -0.13
CA GLY A 25 -10.94 10.77 0.02
C GLY A 25 -9.49 10.66 0.46
N VAL A 26 -8.66 11.62 0.05
CA VAL A 26 -7.26 11.69 0.47
C VAL A 26 -7.18 12.12 1.94
N GLY A 27 -6.29 11.48 2.69
CA GLY A 27 -5.93 11.89 4.05
C GLY A 27 -5.27 13.27 4.04
N GLY A 28 -5.69 14.14 4.95
CA GLY A 28 -5.13 15.46 5.13
C GLY A 28 -3.65 15.41 5.49
N ARG A 29 -2.88 16.40 5.02
CA ARG A 29 -1.50 16.61 5.48
C ARG A 29 -1.47 17.21 6.88
N ALA A 30 -0.49 16.81 7.68
CA ALA A 30 -0.20 17.48 8.95
C ALA A 30 0.50 18.84 8.76
N GLY A 31 0.57 19.60 9.85
CA GLY A 31 1.26 20.90 9.93
C GLY A 31 2.79 20.78 10.05
N LEU A 32 3.42 21.57 10.93
CA LEU A 32 4.87 21.44 11.18
C LEU A 32 5.19 20.17 11.98
N LEU A 33 4.35 19.87 12.97
CA LEU A 33 4.37 18.66 13.78
C LEU A 33 3.00 17.99 13.70
N GLY A 34 2.96 16.69 13.46
CA GLY A 34 1.71 15.92 13.48
C GLY A 34 1.73 14.70 12.54
N ILE A 35 0.75 13.83 12.70
CA ILE A 35 0.59 12.66 11.83
C ILE A 35 -0.29 13.00 10.63
N GLY A 36 0.04 12.48 9.46
CA GLY A 36 -0.83 12.57 8.30
C GLY A 36 -2.13 11.80 8.53
N GLY A 37 -3.22 12.30 7.97
CA GLY A 37 -4.52 11.64 8.06
C GLY A 37 -4.52 10.35 7.25
N ALA A 38 -5.28 9.34 7.68
CA ALA A 38 -5.49 8.15 6.87
C ALA A 38 -6.29 8.50 5.61
N GLY A 39 -6.01 7.81 4.51
CA GLY A 39 -6.86 7.83 3.33
C GLY A 39 -8.18 7.12 3.58
N GLY A 40 -9.25 7.61 2.96
CA GLY A 40 -10.58 7.01 3.03
C GLY A 40 -10.64 5.71 2.24
N VAL A 41 -11.52 4.80 2.65
CA VAL A 41 -11.76 3.55 1.91
C VAL A 41 -12.46 3.86 0.58
N GLY A 42 -12.16 3.12 -0.47
CA GLY A 42 -12.95 3.14 -1.69
C GLY A 42 -14.34 2.55 -1.45
N GLY A 43 -15.36 3.16 -2.07
CA GLY A 43 -16.74 2.70 -1.99
C GLY A 43 -16.97 1.45 -2.82
N GLU A 44 -18.01 0.69 -2.48
CA GLU A 44 -18.43 -0.48 -3.24
C GLU A 44 -19.15 -0.05 -4.52
N GLY A 45 -18.91 -0.76 -5.62
CA GLY A 45 -19.64 -0.56 -6.87
C GLY A 45 -19.95 -1.86 -7.57
N SER A 46 -21.11 -1.92 -8.22
CA SER A 46 -21.54 -3.13 -8.94
C SER A 46 -20.60 -3.47 -10.12
N ILE A 47 -19.97 -2.49 -10.76
CA ILE A 47 -19.00 -2.71 -11.87
C ILE A 47 -17.56 -2.60 -11.38
N ALA A 48 -17.26 -1.56 -10.62
CA ALA A 48 -15.91 -1.37 -10.11
C ALA A 48 -15.95 -0.81 -8.70
N GLY A 49 -15.13 -1.34 -7.81
CA GLY A 49 -14.87 -0.73 -6.53
C GLY A 49 -14.12 0.59 -6.70
N GLY A 50 -14.46 1.57 -5.87
CA GLY A 50 -13.73 2.83 -5.83
C GLY A 50 -12.28 2.60 -5.37
N ALA A 51 -11.34 3.38 -5.87
CA ALA A 51 -9.97 3.35 -5.35
C ALA A 51 -9.92 3.81 -3.89
N GLY A 52 -9.01 3.24 -3.10
CA GLY A 52 -8.69 3.76 -1.78
C GLY A 52 -7.98 5.11 -1.86
N GLY A 53 -8.31 6.02 -0.95
CA GLY A 53 -7.65 7.32 -0.86
C GLY A 53 -6.21 7.18 -0.38
N SER A 54 -5.31 8.05 -0.84
CA SER A 54 -3.95 8.08 -0.30
C SER A 54 -3.92 8.60 1.14
N GLY A 55 -2.97 8.09 1.93
CA GLY A 55 -2.64 8.64 3.23
C GLY A 55 -1.98 10.02 3.10
N GLY A 56 -2.29 10.91 4.03
CA GLY A 56 -1.71 12.25 4.09
C GLY A 56 -0.27 12.21 4.58
N SER A 57 0.52 13.22 4.20
CA SER A 57 1.90 13.35 4.71
C SER A 57 1.91 13.74 6.19
N GLY A 58 2.90 13.21 6.91
CA GLY A 58 3.26 13.64 8.25
C GLY A 58 3.76 15.09 8.29
N GLY A 59 3.89 15.63 9.50
CA GLY A 59 4.29 17.01 9.72
C GLY A 59 5.70 17.25 9.21
N ALA A 60 5.93 18.42 8.61
CA ALA A 60 7.17 18.69 7.87
C ALA A 60 8.44 18.45 8.71
N LEU A 61 8.45 18.82 10.00
CA LEU A 61 9.59 18.57 10.89
C LEU A 61 9.50 17.19 11.54
N ALA A 62 8.37 16.87 12.15
CA ALA A 62 8.17 15.55 12.75
C ALA A 62 6.74 15.06 12.56
N GLY A 63 6.61 13.82 12.11
CA GLY A 63 5.32 13.26 11.81
C GLY A 63 5.37 11.98 10.99
N PHE A 64 4.53 11.04 11.37
CA PHE A 64 4.28 9.84 10.59
C PHE A 64 3.35 10.14 9.41
N GLY A 65 3.60 9.49 8.28
CA GLY A 65 2.63 9.47 7.19
C GLY A 65 1.37 8.69 7.58
N GLY A 66 0.22 9.13 7.07
CA GLY A 66 -1.04 8.42 7.25
C GLY A 66 -1.09 7.14 6.41
N ALA A 67 -1.86 6.14 6.85
CA ALA A 67 -2.07 4.94 6.04
C ALA A 67 -2.92 5.25 4.80
N GLY A 68 -2.68 4.54 3.70
CA GLY A 68 -3.58 4.53 2.55
C GLY A 68 -4.88 3.77 2.85
N GLY A 69 -5.97 4.20 2.25
CA GLY A 69 -7.26 3.53 2.34
C GLY A 69 -7.30 2.26 1.50
N ALA A 70 -8.09 1.28 1.91
CA ALA A 70 -8.33 0.09 1.09
C ALA A 70 -9.14 0.45 -0.17
N GLY A 71 -8.93 -0.30 -1.25
CA GLY A 71 -9.81 -0.26 -2.41
C GLY A 71 -11.17 -0.88 -2.12
N GLY A 72 -12.20 -0.38 -2.79
CA GLY A 72 -13.57 -0.86 -2.65
C GLY A 72 -13.80 -2.20 -3.34
N PHE A 73 -14.88 -2.87 -2.96
CA PHE A 73 -15.36 -4.08 -3.63
C PHE A 73 -16.05 -3.75 -4.96
N GLY A 74 -15.88 -4.62 -5.94
CA GLY A 74 -16.72 -4.62 -7.14
C GLY A 74 -16.44 -5.80 -8.06
N ASP A 75 -17.08 -5.82 -9.23
CA ASP A 75 -16.74 -6.76 -10.29
C ASP A 75 -15.24 -6.65 -10.63
N ASP A 76 -14.77 -5.40 -10.81
CA ASP A 76 -13.36 -5.01 -10.71
C ASP A 76 -13.09 -4.34 -9.35
N GLY A 77 -12.30 -4.97 -8.48
CA GLY A 77 -11.92 -4.37 -7.20
C GLY A 77 -11.15 -3.05 -7.38
N GLY A 78 -11.36 -2.10 -6.47
CA GLY A 78 -10.63 -0.84 -6.47
C GLY A 78 -9.17 -1.04 -6.04
N VAL A 79 -8.24 -0.25 -6.55
CA VAL A 79 -6.84 -0.30 -6.08
C VAL A 79 -6.71 0.25 -4.65
N GLY A 80 -5.76 -0.29 -3.89
CA GLY A 80 -5.41 0.25 -2.58
C GLY A 80 -4.71 1.61 -2.67
N GLY A 81 -5.01 2.51 -1.75
CA GLY A 81 -4.40 3.82 -1.67
C GLY A 81 -2.95 3.76 -1.19
N ALA A 82 -2.08 4.64 -1.69
CA ALA A 82 -0.71 4.73 -1.22
C ALA A 82 -0.65 5.27 0.23
N GLY A 83 0.32 4.80 1.01
CA GLY A 83 0.66 5.38 2.30
C GLY A 83 1.30 6.77 2.16
N GLY A 84 1.08 7.63 3.14
CA GLY A 84 1.66 8.96 3.20
C GLY A 84 3.14 8.95 3.57
N ALA A 85 3.88 9.96 3.15
CA ALA A 85 5.28 10.13 3.55
C ALA A 85 5.42 10.64 5.00
N GLY A 86 6.49 10.24 5.68
CA GLY A 86 6.92 10.88 6.93
C GLY A 86 7.50 12.29 6.69
N GLY A 87 7.74 13.03 7.79
CA GLY A 87 8.38 14.36 7.81
C GLY A 87 9.91 14.32 7.64
N LEU A 88 10.65 15.22 8.29
CA LEU A 88 12.11 15.03 8.47
C LEU A 88 12.40 13.87 9.43
N PHE A 89 11.59 13.78 10.48
CA PHE A 89 11.59 12.69 11.46
C PHE A 89 10.22 12.01 11.49
N GLY A 90 10.15 10.74 11.12
CA GLY A 90 8.91 9.95 11.18
C GLY A 90 8.86 8.89 10.11
N ASN A 91 8.16 7.80 10.38
CA ASN A 91 7.97 6.72 9.42
C ASN A 91 6.94 7.05 8.35
N GLY A 92 7.03 6.40 7.20
CA GLY A 92 5.99 6.40 6.19
C GLY A 92 4.77 5.58 6.64
N GLY A 93 3.60 5.93 6.11
CA GLY A 93 2.36 5.19 6.34
C GLY A 93 2.31 3.90 5.51
N ALA A 94 1.56 2.90 5.96
CA ALA A 94 1.33 1.70 5.18
C ALA A 94 0.45 1.99 3.95
N GLY A 95 0.64 1.24 2.86
CA GLY A 95 -0.28 1.21 1.73
C GLY A 95 -1.57 0.46 2.08
N GLY A 96 -2.68 0.83 1.44
CA GLY A 96 -3.97 0.15 1.58
C GLY A 96 -4.03 -1.13 0.77
N ALA A 97 -4.86 -2.09 1.18
CA ALA A 97 -5.08 -3.31 0.41
C ALA A 97 -5.86 -3.03 -0.90
N GLY A 98 -5.60 -3.83 -1.93
CA GLY A 98 -6.45 -3.90 -3.10
C GLY A 98 -7.83 -4.46 -2.75
N GLY A 99 -8.85 -3.93 -3.40
CA GLY A 99 -10.23 -4.39 -3.29
C GLY A 99 -10.43 -5.77 -3.90
N ILE A 100 -11.51 -6.43 -3.49
CA ILE A 100 -11.90 -7.74 -4.01
C ILE A 100 -12.59 -7.55 -5.37
N SER A 101 -12.19 -8.36 -6.37
CA SER A 101 -12.81 -8.46 -7.69
C SER A 101 -13.66 -9.72 -7.80
N LEU A 102 -14.94 -9.64 -8.20
CA LEU A 102 -15.82 -10.81 -8.27
C LEU A 102 -16.28 -11.23 -9.67
N ALA A 103 -16.37 -10.29 -10.63
CA ALA A 103 -16.80 -10.58 -11.99
C ALA A 103 -16.55 -9.41 -12.96
N GLY A 104 -15.30 -8.96 -13.15
CA GLY A 104 -15.00 -7.83 -14.02
C GLY A 104 -13.99 -8.12 -15.15
N THR A 105 -13.91 -7.19 -16.10
CA THR A 105 -12.93 -7.19 -17.19
C THR A 105 -11.93 -6.07 -16.88
N PRO A 106 -10.91 -6.34 -16.04
CA PRO A 106 -9.79 -7.19 -16.42
C PRO A 106 -9.65 -8.47 -15.56
N THR A 107 -8.96 -9.44 -16.13
CA THR A 107 -8.69 -10.78 -15.57
C THR A 107 -7.72 -10.78 -14.38
N THR A 108 -7.56 -9.68 -13.64
CA THR A 108 -6.59 -9.59 -12.53
C THR A 108 -7.21 -8.92 -11.30
N GLY A 109 -6.94 -9.42 -10.10
CA GLY A 109 -7.32 -8.78 -8.85
C GLY A 109 -6.72 -7.38 -8.71
N ALA A 110 -7.33 -6.54 -7.87
CA ALA A 110 -6.88 -5.16 -7.69
C ALA A 110 -5.50 -5.09 -7.00
N ALA A 111 -4.65 -4.16 -7.40
CA ALA A 111 -3.33 -4.01 -6.78
C ALA A 111 -3.43 -3.42 -5.35
N GLY A 112 -2.50 -3.84 -4.49
CA GLY A 112 -2.24 -3.20 -3.22
C GLY A 112 -1.52 -1.85 -3.40
N GLY A 113 -1.78 -0.92 -2.48
CA GLY A 113 -1.15 0.41 -2.47
C GLY A 113 0.31 0.34 -2.03
N ALA A 114 1.15 1.22 -2.56
CA ALA A 114 2.54 1.33 -2.10
C ALA A 114 2.61 1.89 -0.66
N GLY A 115 3.60 1.44 0.10
CA GLY A 115 3.95 2.04 1.38
C GLY A 115 4.59 3.42 1.19
N GLY A 116 4.31 4.34 2.10
CA GLY A 116 4.86 5.69 2.10
C GLY A 116 6.35 5.70 2.46
N SER A 117 7.09 6.70 1.97
CA SER A 117 8.49 6.86 2.35
C SER A 117 8.64 7.26 3.82
N GLY A 118 9.68 6.73 4.46
CA GLY A 118 10.18 7.25 5.73
C GLY A 118 10.62 8.70 5.61
N GLY A 119 10.76 9.33 6.77
CA GLY A 119 11.18 10.71 6.88
C GLY A 119 12.64 10.89 6.53
N MET A 120 13.00 12.06 6.01
CA MET A 120 14.27 12.26 5.30
C MET A 120 15.51 11.94 6.14
N ILE A 121 15.52 12.31 7.42
CA ILE A 121 16.67 12.11 8.32
C ILE A 121 16.54 10.80 9.10
N VAL A 122 15.42 10.64 9.81
CA VAL A 122 15.11 9.40 10.52
C VAL A 122 13.69 8.97 10.20
N GLY A 123 13.54 7.75 9.70
CA GLY A 123 12.24 7.19 9.42
C GLY A 123 12.34 5.93 8.60
N SER A 124 11.63 4.90 9.03
CA SER A 124 11.44 3.69 8.24
C SER A 124 10.36 3.91 7.18
N GLY A 125 10.50 3.23 6.06
CA GLY A 125 9.43 3.17 5.05
C GLY A 125 8.21 2.39 5.56
N GLY A 126 7.03 2.76 5.08
CA GLY A 126 5.79 2.04 5.36
C GLY A 126 5.70 0.73 4.59
N ALA A 127 4.96 -0.25 5.10
CA ALA A 127 4.71 -1.50 4.37
C ALA A 127 3.82 -1.25 3.14
N GLY A 128 4.03 -2.03 2.08
CA GLY A 128 3.09 -2.12 0.96
C GLY A 128 1.80 -2.84 1.37
N GLY A 129 0.70 -2.49 0.72
CA GLY A 129 -0.60 -3.12 0.91
C GLY A 129 -0.71 -4.44 0.16
N GLN A 130 -1.58 -5.34 0.63
CA GLN A 130 -1.80 -6.62 -0.04
C GLN A 130 -2.53 -6.44 -1.36
N GLY A 131 -2.23 -7.31 -2.34
CA GLY A 131 -3.03 -7.45 -3.54
C GLY A 131 -4.43 -8.01 -3.23
N GLY A 132 -5.41 -7.63 -4.05
CA GLY A 132 -6.79 -8.04 -3.95
C GLY A 132 -7.03 -9.46 -4.46
N PHE A 133 -7.97 -10.16 -3.84
CA PHE A 133 -8.50 -11.43 -4.33
C PHE A 133 -9.29 -11.24 -5.63
N THR A 134 -9.30 -12.26 -6.48
CA THR A 134 -10.26 -12.36 -7.60
C THR A 134 -10.82 -13.77 -7.76
N SER A 135 -12.11 -13.87 -8.12
CA SER A 135 -12.77 -15.15 -8.47
C SER A 135 -12.77 -15.48 -9.96
N VAL A 136 -12.23 -14.60 -10.82
CA VAL A 136 -12.30 -14.75 -12.29
C VAL A 136 -10.96 -14.66 -13.02
N GLY A 137 -9.85 -14.44 -12.31
CA GLY A 137 -8.55 -14.29 -12.96
C GLY A 137 -7.34 -14.39 -12.03
N THR A 138 -6.21 -13.78 -12.40
CA THR A 138 -4.99 -13.83 -11.59
C THR A 138 -5.11 -12.94 -10.37
N GLY A 139 -4.52 -13.33 -9.24
CA GLY A 139 -4.54 -12.50 -8.04
C GLY A 139 -3.93 -11.11 -8.26
N GLY A 140 -4.35 -10.13 -7.45
CA GLY A 140 -3.80 -8.77 -7.52
C GLY A 140 -2.36 -8.70 -7.04
N ILE A 141 -1.56 -7.78 -7.61
CA ILE A 141 -0.16 -7.62 -7.21
C ILE A 141 -0.09 -6.92 -5.85
N GLY A 142 0.82 -7.38 -4.99
CA GLY A 142 1.13 -6.73 -3.72
C GLY A 142 1.86 -5.39 -3.91
N GLY A 143 1.56 -4.41 -3.07
CA GLY A 143 2.15 -3.09 -3.10
C GLY A 143 3.64 -3.10 -2.72
N ALA A 144 4.44 -2.21 -3.31
CA ALA A 144 5.84 -2.06 -2.90
C ALA A 144 5.95 -1.46 -1.49
N GLY A 145 6.96 -1.89 -0.74
CA GLY A 145 7.35 -1.26 0.52
C GLY A 145 8.00 0.11 0.29
N GLY A 146 7.77 1.03 1.22
CA GLY A 146 8.30 2.39 1.19
C GLY A 146 9.81 2.42 1.44
N LYS A 147 10.50 3.39 0.84
CA LYS A 147 11.93 3.63 1.10
C LYS A 147 12.13 4.28 2.46
N ALA A 148 13.24 3.99 3.13
CA ALA A 148 13.62 4.65 4.39
C ALA A 148 14.20 6.05 4.16
N GLY A 149 14.39 6.79 5.26
CA GLY A 149 15.29 7.94 5.35
C GLY A 149 16.77 7.56 5.45
N LEU A 150 17.63 8.54 5.74
CA LEU A 150 19.06 8.31 5.98
C LEU A 150 19.28 7.24 7.05
N ILE A 151 18.54 7.33 8.16
CA ILE A 151 18.50 6.32 9.22
C ILE A 151 17.09 5.73 9.29
N GLY A 152 16.97 4.44 9.00
CA GLY A 152 15.70 3.73 9.04
C GLY A 152 15.72 2.49 8.17
N ASN A 153 14.74 1.61 8.42
CA ASN A 153 14.60 0.39 7.64
C ASN A 153 13.66 0.62 6.45
N GLY A 154 13.89 -0.07 5.35
CA GLY A 154 12.92 -0.13 4.26
C GLY A 154 11.64 -0.84 4.72
N GLY A 155 10.50 -0.45 4.15
CA GLY A 155 9.21 -1.08 4.44
C GLY A 155 9.10 -2.46 3.77
N ALA A 156 8.36 -3.40 4.37
CA ALA A 156 8.09 -4.68 3.72
C ALA A 156 7.20 -4.49 2.48
N GLY A 157 7.41 -5.32 1.45
CA GLY A 157 6.47 -5.43 0.34
C GLY A 157 5.19 -6.15 0.77
N GLY A 158 4.07 -5.81 0.14
CA GLY A 158 2.79 -6.49 0.33
C GLY A 158 2.79 -7.84 -0.37
N ALA A 159 2.12 -8.84 0.20
CA ALA A 159 1.82 -10.10 -0.45
C ALA A 159 0.89 -9.89 -1.66
N GLY A 160 1.02 -10.77 -2.65
CA GLY A 160 0.06 -10.87 -3.74
C GLY A 160 -1.29 -11.41 -3.27
N GLY A 161 -2.35 -11.04 -3.98
CA GLY A 161 -3.70 -11.56 -3.78
C GLY A 161 -3.85 -12.96 -4.33
N GLN A 162 -4.83 -13.72 -3.85
CA GLN A 162 -5.09 -15.05 -4.41
C GLN A 162 -5.84 -14.95 -5.73
N GLY A 163 -5.49 -15.82 -6.67
CA GLY A 163 -6.18 -15.95 -7.95
C GLY A 163 -7.42 -16.84 -7.87
N ALA A 164 -8.16 -16.86 -8.95
CA ALA A 164 -9.31 -17.76 -9.14
C ALA A 164 -8.85 -19.23 -9.24
N PRO A 165 -9.77 -20.20 -9.06
CA PRO A 165 -9.47 -21.60 -9.34
C PRO A 165 -8.92 -21.79 -10.77
N GLY A 166 -7.71 -22.33 -10.88
CA GLY A 166 -7.05 -22.53 -12.18
C GLY A 166 -6.28 -21.31 -12.71
N ALA A 167 -6.26 -20.20 -11.98
CA ALA A 167 -5.52 -18.99 -12.34
C ALA A 167 -4.34 -18.73 -11.38
N THR A 168 -3.28 -18.13 -11.89
CA THR A 168 -2.08 -17.80 -11.11
C THR A 168 -2.40 -16.87 -9.94
N GLY A 169 -1.71 -17.05 -8.82
CA GLY A 169 -1.72 -16.04 -7.74
C GLY A 169 -1.08 -14.71 -8.17
N GLY A 170 -1.35 -13.64 -7.44
CA GLY A 170 -0.73 -12.34 -7.69
C GLY A 170 0.72 -12.31 -7.21
N ASP A 171 1.58 -11.56 -7.89
CA ASP A 171 2.96 -11.40 -7.43
C ASP A 171 3.03 -10.62 -6.12
N GLY A 172 3.99 -10.97 -5.27
CA GLY A 172 4.36 -10.20 -4.10
C GLY A 172 5.09 -8.89 -4.46
N GLY A 173 4.83 -7.84 -3.69
CA GLY A 173 5.45 -6.54 -3.83
C GLY A 173 6.91 -6.55 -3.39
N ARG A 174 7.72 -5.70 -4.02
CA ARG A 174 9.12 -5.51 -3.65
C ARG A 174 9.24 -4.82 -2.29
N GLY A 175 10.20 -5.23 -1.47
CA GLY A 175 10.59 -4.52 -0.25
C GLY A 175 11.24 -3.15 -0.52
N GLY A 176 11.06 -2.23 0.42
CA GLY A 176 11.68 -0.91 0.40
C GLY A 176 13.17 -0.97 0.70
N ASP A 177 13.95 -0.06 0.13
CA ASP A 177 15.39 0.02 0.42
C ASP A 177 15.61 0.90 1.67
N ALA A 178 16.63 0.57 2.44
CA ALA A 178 17.27 1.52 3.36
C ALA A 178 18.28 2.41 2.61
N VAL A 179 18.84 3.42 3.30
CA VAL A 179 19.74 4.40 2.67
C VAL A 179 21.15 4.35 3.24
N VAL A 180 21.39 4.88 4.45
CA VAL A 180 22.73 4.91 5.06
C VAL A 180 22.83 3.90 6.19
N ILE A 181 21.93 4.00 7.17
CA ILE A 181 21.86 3.08 8.31
C ILE A 181 20.46 2.47 8.37
N GLY A 182 20.38 1.15 8.23
CA GLY A 182 19.15 0.37 8.38
C GLY A 182 19.08 -0.79 7.40
N ASN A 183 18.20 -1.74 7.68
CA ASN A 183 18.00 -2.92 6.83
C ASN A 183 17.00 -2.63 5.72
N GLY A 184 17.19 -3.28 4.57
CA GLY A 184 16.18 -3.33 3.53
C GLY A 184 14.93 -4.07 4.03
N GLY A 185 13.77 -3.70 3.50
CA GLY A 185 12.52 -4.40 3.78
C GLY A 185 12.44 -5.72 3.02
N ASN A 186 11.81 -6.73 3.61
CA ASN A 186 11.55 -7.98 2.92
C ASN A 186 10.56 -7.77 1.77
N GLY A 187 10.69 -8.54 0.69
CA GLY A 187 9.65 -8.63 -0.33
C GLY A 187 8.44 -9.40 0.19
N GLY A 188 7.28 -9.15 -0.41
CA GLY A 188 6.05 -9.87 -0.11
C GLY A 188 6.03 -11.24 -0.78
N ASN A 189 5.30 -12.18 -0.19
CA ASN A 189 5.09 -13.49 -0.82
C ASN A 189 4.12 -13.37 -2.00
N GLY A 190 4.21 -14.27 -2.97
CA GLY A 190 3.19 -14.47 -3.96
C GLY A 190 1.85 -14.89 -3.33
N GLY A 191 0.76 -14.58 -4.03
CA GLY A 191 -0.57 -15.06 -3.68
C GLY A 191 -0.78 -16.49 -4.14
N LEU A 192 -1.82 -17.13 -3.62
CA LEU A 192 -2.12 -18.52 -3.96
C LEU A 192 -2.75 -18.66 -5.35
N GLY A 193 -2.38 -19.72 -6.09
CA GLY A 193 -2.95 -20.13 -7.38
C GLY A 193 -2.22 -21.34 -8.00
N PRO A 194 -2.69 -21.96 -9.09
CA PRO A 194 -1.87 -22.92 -9.85
C PRO A 194 -1.30 -22.29 -11.14
N PRO A 195 -0.05 -21.79 -11.15
CA PRO A 195 0.92 -21.75 -10.03
C PRO A 195 0.70 -20.57 -9.09
N ASP A 196 1.35 -20.60 -7.93
CA ASP A 196 1.36 -19.48 -7.00
C ASP A 196 2.05 -18.28 -7.65
N GLY A 197 1.73 -17.07 -7.18
CA GLY A 197 2.37 -15.85 -7.64
C GLY A 197 3.87 -15.84 -7.29
N ASN A 198 4.66 -15.03 -7.98
CA ASN A 198 6.07 -14.93 -7.63
C ASN A 198 6.24 -14.13 -6.34
N GLY A 199 7.20 -14.52 -5.49
CA GLY A 199 7.64 -13.68 -4.38
C GLY A 199 8.31 -12.39 -4.87
N GLY A 200 8.06 -11.30 -4.17
CA GLY A 200 8.69 -10.00 -4.40
C GLY A 200 10.14 -9.98 -3.93
N LEU A 201 10.98 -9.21 -4.60
CA LEU A 201 12.39 -9.02 -4.19
C LEU A 201 12.47 -8.28 -2.85
N GLY A 202 13.47 -8.62 -2.04
CA GLY A 202 13.88 -7.79 -0.90
C GLY A 202 14.45 -6.44 -1.33
N GLY A 203 14.43 -5.47 -0.42
CA GLY A 203 15.07 -4.17 -0.59
C GLY A 203 16.56 -4.19 -0.22
N ALA A 204 17.31 -3.23 -0.71
CA ALA A 204 18.72 -3.06 -0.35
C ALA A 204 18.88 -2.59 1.11
N GLY A 205 19.94 -3.05 1.78
CA GLY A 205 20.38 -2.53 3.07
C GLY A 205 21.08 -1.17 2.95
N GLY A 206 21.28 -0.51 4.08
CA GLY A 206 21.99 0.76 4.16
C GLY A 206 23.45 0.65 3.73
N SER A 207 23.95 1.67 3.05
CA SER A 207 25.30 1.68 2.49
C SER A 207 26.42 1.66 3.54
N LEU A 208 26.16 2.19 4.73
CA LEU A 208 27.11 2.19 5.85
C LEU A 208 26.88 1.00 6.78
N LEU A 209 25.62 0.79 7.20
CA LEU A 209 25.22 -0.33 8.06
C LEU A 209 23.82 -0.81 7.69
N GLY A 210 23.69 -2.10 7.41
CA GLY A 210 22.39 -2.71 7.17
C GLY A 210 22.46 -3.93 6.26
N GLN A 211 21.54 -4.87 6.48
CA GLN A 211 21.38 -6.06 5.65
C GLN A 211 20.32 -5.83 4.55
N PRO A 212 20.47 -6.43 3.37
CA PRO A 212 19.38 -6.54 2.41
C PRO A 212 18.18 -7.29 3.01
N GLY A 213 16.98 -6.96 2.55
CA GLY A 213 15.77 -7.70 2.86
C GLY A 213 15.73 -9.06 2.16
N LEU A 214 14.96 -9.98 2.72
CA LEU A 214 14.72 -11.29 2.11
C LEU A 214 13.74 -11.17 0.94
N THR A 215 13.94 -11.98 -0.09
CA THR A 215 12.96 -12.19 -1.16
C THR A 215 11.78 -13.02 -0.61
N GLY A 216 10.56 -12.67 -1.02
CA GLY A 216 9.37 -13.43 -0.68
C GLY A 216 9.34 -14.80 -1.36
N THR A 217 8.49 -15.69 -0.88
CA THR A 217 8.26 -17.00 -1.49
C THR A 217 7.10 -16.95 -2.48
N GLY A 218 7.16 -17.79 -3.50
CA GLY A 218 6.02 -18.16 -4.35
C GLY A 218 5.60 -19.57 -4.01
#